data_AF-A0A958R213-F1
#
_entry.id   AF-A0A958R213-F1
#
_cell.length_a   1.000
_cell.length_b   1.000
_cell.length_c   1.000
_cell.angle_alpha   90.00
_cell.angle_beta   90.00
_cell.angle_gamma   90.00
#
_symmetry.space_group_name_H-M   'P 1'
#
loop_
_entity.id
_entity.type
_entity.pdbx_description
1 polymer ?
#
loop_
_entity_poly.entity_id
_entity_poly.type
_entity_poly.pdbx_seq_one_letter_code
_entity_poly.pdbx_strand_id
1 'polypeptide(L)'
;MRWCGPALVAVALWATYSTALAGTEEIRPFQLRSCNQSMCFVLEAPAAFRSPLDNIFVFQKGLLRLEGKRDGKTLRQEVGLDGYYDPQLSRIVLREVEGKPYQDVLVNLNNGQLLEF
;
A
#
# COMPACT_ATOMS: atom_id res chain seq x y z
N MET A 1 68.46 8.03 -36.34
CA MET A 1 67.82 8.17 -35.01
C MET A 1 66.33 8.36 -35.23
N ARG A 2 65.50 7.35 -34.95
CA ARG A 2 64.04 7.40 -35.15
C ARG A 2 63.37 7.52 -33.77
N TRP A 3 62.55 8.55 -33.59
CA TRP A 3 61.79 8.84 -32.38
C TRP A 3 60.50 8.00 -32.35
N CYS A 4 60.27 7.27 -31.25
CA CYS A 4 58.98 6.65 -30.94
C CYS A 4 58.18 7.63 -30.07
N GLY A 5 57.02 8.09 -30.56
CA GLY A 5 56.07 8.89 -29.76
C GLY A 5 55.11 7.97 -28.99
N PRO A 6 54.68 8.34 -27.76
CA PRO A 6 53.74 7.53 -26.99
C PRO A 6 52.32 7.71 -27.52
N ALA A 7 51.65 6.60 -27.82
CA ALA A 7 50.22 6.56 -28.08
C ALA A 7 49.46 6.77 -26.76
N LEU A 8 48.75 7.89 -26.66
CA LEU A 8 47.81 8.17 -25.56
C LEU A 8 46.61 7.23 -25.67
N VAL A 9 46.50 6.29 -24.74
CA VAL A 9 45.33 5.44 -24.57
C VAL A 9 44.28 6.25 -23.80
N ALA A 10 43.26 6.73 -24.51
CA ALA A 10 42.08 7.34 -23.89
C ALA A 10 41.18 6.21 -23.36
N VAL A 11 41.20 5.96 -22.05
CA VAL A 11 40.25 5.07 -21.38
C VAL A 11 38.95 5.86 -21.18
N ALA A 12 37.96 5.61 -22.04
CA ALA A 12 36.61 6.11 -21.85
C ALA A 12 35.96 5.32 -20.70
N LEU A 13 35.95 5.91 -19.49
CA LEU A 13 35.13 5.46 -18.36
C LEU A 13 33.65 5.68 -18.71
N TRP A 14 32.99 4.61 -19.16
CA TRP A 14 31.53 4.58 -19.26
C TRP A 14 30.97 4.54 -17.84
N ALA A 15 30.67 5.72 -17.30
CA ALA A 15 29.88 5.86 -16.09
C ALA A 15 28.44 5.39 -16.42
N THR A 16 28.14 4.13 -16.11
CA THR A 16 26.76 3.64 -16.13
C THR A 16 26.05 4.24 -14.92
N TYR A 17 25.32 5.33 -15.15
CA TYR A 17 24.34 5.85 -14.19
C TYR A 17 23.16 4.88 -14.18
N SER A 18 23.16 3.91 -13.26
CA SER A 18 21.98 3.15 -12.94
C SER A 18 21.01 4.06 -12.20
N THR A 19 20.11 4.72 -12.92
CA THR A 19 18.94 5.35 -12.30
C THR A 19 18.05 4.24 -11.78
N ALA A 20 18.25 3.86 -10.52
CA ALA A 20 17.31 3.03 -9.77
C ALA A 20 16.03 3.85 -9.59
N LEU A 21 15.15 3.80 -10.60
CA LEU A 21 13.75 4.17 -10.44
C LEU A 21 13.19 3.18 -9.44
N ALA A 22 13.06 3.60 -8.19
CA ALA A 22 12.28 2.89 -7.18
C ALA A 22 10.82 2.90 -7.68
N GLY A 23 10.49 1.94 -8.53
CA GLY A 23 9.21 1.84 -9.20
C GLY A 23 8.13 1.56 -8.17
N THR A 24 7.09 2.40 -8.16
CA THR A 24 5.85 2.11 -7.47
C THR A 24 5.29 0.81 -8.06
N GLU A 25 5.21 -0.24 -7.24
CA GLU A 25 4.72 -1.55 -7.68
C GLU A 25 3.19 -1.55 -7.63
N GLU A 26 2.54 -1.85 -8.75
CA GLU A 26 1.09 -1.99 -8.82
C GLU A 26 0.65 -3.45 -8.65
N ILE A 27 -0.33 -3.69 -7.79
CA ILE A 27 -0.86 -5.01 -7.46
C ILE A 27 -2.33 -5.10 -7.88
N ARG A 28 -2.68 -6.12 -8.69
CA ARG A 28 -4.04 -6.37 -9.18
C ARG A 28 -4.38 -7.88 -9.20
N PRO A 29 -5.55 -8.30 -8.68
CA PRO A 29 -6.42 -7.56 -7.77
C PRO A 29 -5.74 -7.38 -6.41
N PHE A 30 -6.09 -6.32 -5.67
CA PHE A 30 -5.60 -6.15 -4.31
C PHE A 30 -6.61 -6.72 -3.32
N GLN A 31 -6.18 -7.73 -2.56
CA GLN A 31 -6.98 -8.29 -1.48
C GLN A 31 -6.14 -8.41 -0.22
N LEU A 32 -6.73 -7.96 0.90
CA LEU A 32 -6.14 -8.09 2.22
C LEU A 32 -7.16 -8.77 3.13
N ARG A 33 -6.74 -9.89 3.75
CA ARG A 33 -7.51 -10.57 4.78
C ARG A 33 -6.70 -10.59 6.06
N SER A 34 -7.23 -9.96 7.12
CA SER A 34 -6.62 -9.97 8.44
C SER A 34 -7.63 -10.50 9.45
N CYS A 35 -7.28 -11.57 10.17
CA CYS A 35 -8.16 -12.20 11.13
C CYS A 35 -7.51 -12.22 12.52
N ASN A 36 -8.32 -11.97 13.54
CA ASN A 36 -8.00 -12.27 14.92
C ASN A 36 -8.97 -13.35 15.46
N GLN A 37 -9.00 -13.58 16.77
CA GLN A 37 -9.82 -14.62 17.38
C GLN A 37 -11.33 -14.39 17.28
N SER A 38 -11.80 -13.16 17.05
CA SER A 38 -13.22 -12.79 17.10
C SER A 38 -13.77 -12.23 15.78
N MET A 39 -12.90 -11.80 14.87
CA MET A 39 -13.26 -11.12 13.63
C MET A 39 -12.20 -11.27 12.53
N CYS A 40 -12.66 -11.10 11.30
CA CYS A 40 -11.86 -10.98 10.09
C CYS A 40 -12.22 -9.69 9.37
N PHE A 41 -11.22 -8.95 8.92
CA PHE A 41 -11.32 -7.86 7.98
C PHE A 41 -10.96 -8.39 6.60
N VAL A 42 -11.78 -8.08 5.61
CA VAL A 42 -11.52 -8.36 4.20
C VAL A 42 -11.60 -7.06 3.43
N LEU A 43 -10.48 -6.57 2.93
CA LEU A 43 -10.41 -5.42 2.03
C LEU A 43 -10.18 -5.94 0.62
N GLU A 44 -11.03 -5.53 -0.32
CA GLU A 44 -10.93 -5.87 -1.73
C GLU A 44 -10.86 -4.59 -2.55
N ALA A 45 -9.87 -4.43 -3.42
CA ALA A 45 -9.78 -3.31 -4.35
C ALA A 45 -9.35 -3.80 -5.73
N PRO A 46 -9.77 -3.13 -6.82
CA PRO A 46 -9.34 -3.49 -8.17
C PRO A 46 -7.82 -3.44 -8.35
N ALA A 47 -7.17 -2.49 -7.67
CA ALA A 47 -5.74 -2.28 -7.68
C ALA A 47 -5.27 -1.61 -6.38
N ALA A 48 -3.99 -1.81 -6.04
CA ALA A 48 -3.28 -0.99 -5.08
C ALA A 48 -1.86 -0.70 -5.56
N PHE A 49 -1.34 0.45 -5.17
CA PHE A 49 0.02 0.90 -5.47
C PHE A 49 0.84 0.86 -4.18
N ARG A 50 1.93 0.10 -4.22
CA ARG A 50 2.87 0.00 -3.12
C ARG A 50 3.85 1.17 -3.19
N SER A 51 3.88 1.97 -2.14
CA SER A 51 4.87 3.02 -1.97
C SER A 51 6.27 2.39 -1.79
N PRO A 52 7.28 2.86 -2.54
CA PRO A 52 8.63 2.28 -2.52
C PRO A 52 9.42 2.57 -1.23
N LEU A 53 8.99 3.55 -0.41
CA LEU A 53 9.74 4.00 0.77
C LEU A 53 9.30 3.31 2.07
N ASP A 54 8.01 3.09 2.24
CA ASP A 54 7.38 2.78 3.53
C ASP A 54 6.46 1.55 3.48
N ASN A 55 6.44 0.82 2.35
CA ASN A 55 5.63 -0.40 2.17
C ASN A 55 4.13 -0.16 2.44
N ILE A 56 3.65 1.06 2.20
CA ILE A 56 2.24 1.44 2.29
C ILE A 56 1.55 1.11 0.98
N PHE A 57 0.34 0.55 1.06
CA PHE A 57 -0.45 0.19 -0.12
C PHE A 57 -1.62 1.16 -0.27
N VAL A 58 -1.55 2.03 -1.26
CA VAL A 58 -2.62 3.00 -1.56
C VAL A 58 -3.59 2.36 -2.55
N PHE A 59 -4.88 2.42 -2.26
CA PHE A 59 -5.92 1.84 -3.10
C PHE A 59 -7.02 2.85 -3.40
N GLN A 60 -7.72 2.62 -4.51
CA GLN A 60 -8.92 3.36 -4.88
C GLN A 60 -10.09 2.41 -5.02
N LYS A 61 -11.31 2.91 -4.73
CA LYS A 61 -12.55 2.12 -4.83
C LYS A 61 -12.47 0.79 -4.08
N GLY A 62 -11.86 0.82 -2.90
CA GLY A 62 -11.75 -0.36 -2.02
C GLY A 62 -13.09 -0.67 -1.38
N LEU A 63 -13.31 -1.95 -1.11
CA LEU A 63 -14.45 -2.52 -0.42
C LEU A 63 -13.93 -3.14 0.87
N LEU A 64 -14.15 -2.49 2.01
CA LEU A 64 -13.88 -3.11 3.30
C LEU A 64 -15.12 -3.87 3.77
N ARG A 65 -14.94 -5.14 4.13
CA ARG A 65 -15.93 -6.01 4.76
C ARG A 65 -15.42 -6.46 6.11
N LEU A 66 -16.29 -6.40 7.12
CA LEU A 66 -16.06 -7.00 8.42
C LEU A 66 -16.83 -8.33 8.51
N GLU A 67 -16.14 -9.39 8.90
CA GLU A 67 -16.70 -10.73 9.08
C GLU A 67 -16.33 -11.21 10.49
N GLY A 68 -17.22 -11.00 11.44
CA GLY A 68 -17.01 -11.45 12.82
C GLY A 68 -18.30 -11.96 13.43
N LYS A 69 -18.14 -12.73 14.52
CA LYS A 69 -19.25 -13.10 15.39
C LYS A 69 -19.11 -12.27 16.68
N ARG A 70 -19.79 -11.13 16.73
CA ARG A 70 -20.04 -10.40 17.98
C ARG A 70 -21.52 -10.47 18.26
N ASP A 71 -21.91 -11.08 19.38
CA ASP A 71 -23.31 -11.27 19.78
C ASP A 71 -24.18 -11.96 18.70
N GLY A 72 -23.58 -12.86 17.91
CA GLY A 72 -24.27 -13.58 16.83
C GLY A 72 -24.61 -12.75 15.59
N LYS A 73 -24.18 -11.47 15.51
CA LYS A 73 -24.46 -10.59 14.37
C LYS A 73 -23.24 -10.45 13.46
N THR A 74 -23.45 -10.67 12.17
CA THR A 74 -22.50 -10.31 11.11
C THR A 74 -22.60 -8.82 10.85
N LEU A 75 -21.54 -8.06 11.19
CA LEU A 75 -21.44 -6.64 10.87
C LEU A 75 -20.92 -6.48 9.45
N ARG A 76 -21.80 -6.37 8.46
CA ARG A 76 -21.41 -6.04 7.09
C ARG A 76 -21.50 -4.53 6.90
N GLN A 77 -20.39 -3.85 7.09
CA GLN A 77 -20.22 -2.48 6.59
C GLN A 77 -19.58 -2.60 5.21
N GLU A 78 -20.16 -1.93 4.22
CA GLU A 78 -19.66 -1.91 2.86
C GLU A 78 -19.36 -0.46 2.54
N VAL A 79 -18.08 -0.15 2.38
CA VAL A 79 -17.60 1.23 2.32
C VAL A 79 -16.71 1.34 1.09
N GLY A 80 -17.26 1.92 0.02
CA GLY A 80 -16.59 2.08 -1.27
C GLY A 80 -15.73 3.33 -1.29
N LEU A 81 -14.44 3.23 -0.97
CA LEU A 81 -13.59 4.41 -0.74
C LEU A 81 -12.13 4.24 -1.15
N ASP A 82 -11.48 5.38 -1.27
CA ASP A 82 -10.03 5.47 -1.40
C ASP A 82 -9.38 5.40 -0.03
N GLY A 83 -8.16 4.89 0.03
CA GLY A 83 -7.49 4.72 1.31
C GLY A 83 -6.08 4.18 1.17
N TYR A 84 -5.50 3.84 2.31
CA TYR A 84 -4.24 3.14 2.34
C TYR A 84 -4.20 2.08 3.45
N TYR A 85 -3.44 1.03 3.18
CA TYR A 85 -3.11 -0.02 4.14
C TYR A 85 -1.65 0.13 4.55
N ASP A 86 -1.43 0.15 5.86
CA ASP A 86 -0.12 0.23 6.50
C ASP A 86 0.12 -1.10 7.24
N PRO A 87 0.98 -1.99 6.69
CA PRO A 87 1.25 -3.30 7.28
C PRO A 87 2.08 -3.20 8.56
N GLN A 88 2.91 -2.16 8.72
CA GLN A 88 3.75 -2.02 9.91
C GLN A 88 2.90 -1.70 11.14
N LEU A 89 1.89 -0.84 10.96
CA LEU A 89 0.96 -0.47 12.02
C LEU A 89 -0.31 -1.32 12.05
N SER A 90 -0.44 -2.29 11.14
CA SER A 90 -1.62 -3.18 11.01
C SER A 90 -2.92 -2.38 11.00
N ARG A 91 -3.00 -1.36 10.14
CA ARG A 91 -4.15 -0.45 10.06
C ARG A 91 -4.54 -0.17 8.62
N ILE A 92 -5.83 0.13 8.44
CA ILE A 92 -6.39 0.66 7.19
C ILE A 92 -6.91 2.05 7.50
N VAL A 93 -6.61 3.02 6.63
CA VAL A 93 -7.22 4.35 6.68
C VAL A 93 -8.10 4.52 5.46
N LEU A 94 -9.37 4.80 5.70
CA LEU A 94 -10.40 5.02 4.71
C LEU A 94 -10.71 6.52 4.65
N ARG A 95 -10.69 7.10 3.45
CA ARG A 95 -10.97 8.53 3.22
C ARG A 95 -12.35 8.71 2.62
N GLU A 96 -13.06 9.76 3.02
CA GLU A 96 -14.32 10.22 2.42
C GLU A 96 -15.53 9.28 2.54
N VAL A 97 -15.73 8.67 3.71
CA VAL A 97 -16.82 7.71 3.93
C VAL A 97 -18.20 8.24 3.56
N GLU A 98 -18.98 7.45 2.82
CA GLU A 98 -20.33 7.79 2.40
C GLU A 98 -21.19 8.15 3.63
N GLY A 99 -21.77 9.36 3.63
CA GLY A 99 -22.49 9.93 4.78
C GLY A 99 -21.64 10.79 5.72
N LYS A 100 -20.31 10.81 5.56
CA LYS A 100 -19.34 11.61 6.33
C LYS A 100 -18.21 12.15 5.42
N PRO A 101 -18.52 13.07 4.47
CA PRO A 101 -17.48 13.72 3.68
C PRO A 101 -16.52 14.45 4.63
N TYR A 102 -15.22 14.40 4.35
CA TYR A 102 -14.13 14.99 5.15
C TYR A 102 -13.76 14.29 6.46
N GLN A 103 -14.28 13.09 6.76
CA GLN A 103 -13.78 12.28 7.88
C GLN A 103 -12.95 11.10 7.39
N ASP A 104 -11.80 10.93 8.03
CA ASP A 104 -10.94 9.77 7.84
C ASP A 104 -11.31 8.72 8.90
N VAL A 105 -11.56 7.50 8.46
CA VAL A 105 -11.82 6.38 9.36
C VAL A 105 -10.61 5.48 9.41
N LEU A 106 -10.06 5.33 10.62
CA LEU A 106 -8.96 4.40 10.90
C LEU A 106 -9.53 3.09 11.43
N VAL A 107 -9.11 2.01 10.80
CA VAL A 107 -9.43 0.63 11.18
C VAL A 107 -8.16 -0.03 11.70
N ASN A 108 -8.11 -0.32 12.99
CA ASN A 108 -7.01 -1.08 13.58
C ASN A 108 -7.29 -2.57 13.45
N LEU A 109 -6.46 -3.29 12.70
CA LEU A 109 -6.67 -4.71 12.39
C LEU A 109 -6.33 -5.64 13.57
N ASN A 110 -5.59 -5.16 14.56
CA ASN A 110 -5.21 -5.96 15.73
C ASN A 110 -6.39 -6.15 16.69
N ASN A 111 -7.06 -5.04 17.02
CA ASN A 111 -8.13 -5.00 18.03
C ASN A 111 -9.52 -4.75 17.43
N GLY A 112 -9.60 -4.47 16.13
CA GLY A 112 -10.82 -4.16 15.42
C GLY A 112 -11.47 -2.83 15.78
N GLN A 113 -10.71 -1.93 16.39
CA GLN A 113 -11.20 -0.60 16.74
C GLN A 113 -11.35 0.26 15.48
N LEU A 114 -12.49 0.92 15.40
CA LEU A 114 -12.80 1.97 14.42
C LEU A 114 -12.65 3.32 15.13
N LEU A 115 -11.75 4.17 14.63
CA LEU A 115 -11.56 5.53 15.11
C LEU A 115 -11.93 6.49 13.97
N GLU A 116 -12.80 7.44 14.27
CA GLU A 116 -13.25 8.47 13.33
C GLU A 116 -12.52 9.77 13.67
N PHE A 117 -11.95 10.43 12.66
CA PHE A 117 -11.21 11.69 12.80
C PHE A 117 -11.73 12.75 11.83
#